data_AF-A0A382ENL0-F1
#
_entry.id   AF-A0A382ENL0-F1
#
_cell.length_a   1.000
_cell.length_b   1.000
_cell.length_c   1.000
_cell.angle_alpha   90.00
_cell.angle_beta   90.00
_cell.angle_gamma   90.00
#
_symmetry.space_group_name_H-M   'P 1'
#
loop_
_entity.id
_entity.type
_entity.pdbx_description
1 polymer ?
#
loop_
_entity_poly.entity_id
_entity_poly.type
_entity_poly.pdbx_seq_one_letter_code
_entity_poly.pdbx_strand_id
1 'polypeptide(L)'
;YHNMQNNLKTTLNSAFGAMGNEHFRYFDQRIAEAVTTSGQLSIKWIEKEINRYLNEVLKPEEEKDYVVAVDTDSVYICMDDLVKTVYGDTIDDKNKVVDFLDKVCSEQMEKIIDKSYQKLAEYVNAYDQKMVMKRENIADKALWTAKKRYIMNVYDAEGVRYEKPQLKVMGIESVRSSTPAACKEKMKGIFNIIMNGTEEDAINYIDKFREEFRTLKAEDIFFPRSVRGIKKYHDAAQLYIKGSPIHVKGALIYNKLLKDKKLLNSYPTIKDGEKIKFAYLKKPNPVGDTVIAILNTLPEEFGLKEYIDYDLQFQKSFIEPMSSVMGAVGWNTEHISTLEDFFG
;
A
#
# COMPACT_ATOMS: atom_id res chain seq x y z
N TYR A 1 -26.82 5.90 1.73
CA TYR A 1 -26.69 5.01 0.55
C TYR A 1 -25.31 4.33 0.50
N HIS A 2 -24.19 5.07 0.42
CA HIS A 2 -22.82 4.50 0.36
C HIS A 2 -22.50 3.45 1.44
N ASN A 3 -22.77 3.76 2.73
CA ASN A 3 -22.53 2.79 3.82
C ASN A 3 -23.35 1.50 3.68
N MET A 4 -24.58 1.60 3.16
CA MET A 4 -25.44 0.44 2.95
C MET A 4 -24.87 -0.46 1.85
N GLN A 5 -24.46 0.12 0.71
CA GLN A 5 -23.81 -0.60 -0.38
C GLN A 5 -22.55 -1.34 0.10
N ASN A 6 -21.68 -0.66 0.84
CA ASN A 6 -20.44 -1.25 1.37
C ASN A 6 -20.71 -2.39 2.36
N ASN A 7 -21.70 -2.22 3.24
CA ASN A 7 -22.08 -3.26 4.20
C ASN A 7 -22.66 -4.48 3.48
N LEU A 8 -23.55 -4.30 2.50
CA LEU A 8 -24.10 -5.41 1.71
C LEU A 8 -23.00 -6.15 0.93
N LYS A 9 -22.07 -5.42 0.30
CA LYS A 9 -20.89 -6.01 -0.35
C LYS A 9 -20.06 -6.83 0.65
N THR A 10 -19.82 -6.28 1.83
CA THR A 10 -19.07 -6.97 2.90
C THR A 10 -19.79 -8.23 3.36
N THR A 11 -21.11 -8.18 3.56
CA THR A 11 -21.91 -9.34 3.94
C THR A 11 -21.86 -10.44 2.88
N LEU A 12 -22.01 -10.10 1.59
CA LEU A 12 -21.92 -11.08 0.50
C LEU A 12 -20.54 -11.73 0.41
N ASN A 13 -19.47 -10.93 0.50
CA ASN A 13 -18.09 -11.45 0.51
C ASN A 13 -17.80 -12.31 1.74
N SER A 14 -18.41 -11.96 2.89
CA SER A 14 -18.29 -12.75 4.12
C SER A 14 -19.02 -14.08 4.02
N ALA A 15 -20.08 -14.19 3.22
CA ALA A 15 -20.78 -15.45 3.01
C ALA A 15 -19.87 -16.49 2.35
N PHE A 16 -19.10 -16.09 1.33
CA PHE A 16 -18.04 -16.94 0.75
C PHE A 16 -16.99 -17.33 1.81
N GLY A 17 -16.50 -16.37 2.60
CA GLY A 17 -15.54 -16.65 3.66
C GLY A 17 -16.08 -17.59 4.75
N ALA A 18 -17.37 -17.51 5.05
CA ALA A 18 -18.05 -18.36 6.02
C ALA A 18 -18.12 -19.82 5.55
N MET A 19 -18.28 -20.09 4.24
CA MET A 19 -18.25 -21.45 3.69
C MET A 19 -16.91 -22.16 3.95
N GLY A 20 -15.82 -21.41 4.15
CA GLY A 20 -14.50 -21.93 4.52
C GLY A 20 -14.22 -21.96 6.03
N ASN A 21 -15.20 -21.65 6.89
CA ASN A 21 -15.05 -21.64 8.35
C ASN A 21 -15.75 -22.85 8.97
N GLU A 22 -15.01 -23.70 9.70
CA GLU A 22 -15.52 -24.93 10.32
C GLU A 22 -16.68 -24.73 11.32
N HIS A 23 -16.85 -23.51 11.86
CA HIS A 23 -17.95 -23.18 12.75
C HIS A 23 -19.22 -22.75 12.02
N PHE A 24 -19.19 -22.59 10.70
CA PHE A 24 -20.36 -22.24 9.91
C PHE A 24 -21.22 -23.47 9.62
N ARG A 25 -22.54 -23.36 9.78
CA ARG A 25 -23.48 -24.48 9.58
C ARG A 25 -23.35 -25.13 8.19
N TYR A 26 -23.04 -24.34 7.17
CA TYR A 26 -22.88 -24.80 5.79
C TYR A 26 -21.41 -24.86 5.36
N PHE A 27 -20.49 -25.06 6.31
CA PHE A 27 -19.09 -25.26 6.01
C PHE A 27 -18.88 -26.36 4.96
N ASP A 28 -18.25 -26.01 3.85
CA ASP A 28 -17.86 -26.93 2.80
C ASP A 28 -16.62 -26.38 2.09
N GLN A 29 -15.46 -26.96 2.42
CA GLN A 29 -14.18 -26.58 1.83
C GLN A 29 -14.20 -26.67 0.30
N ARG A 30 -14.94 -27.62 -0.27
CA ARG A 30 -15.01 -27.81 -1.73
C ARG A 30 -15.65 -26.61 -2.41
N ILE A 31 -16.68 -26.02 -1.79
CA ILE A 31 -17.34 -24.81 -2.31
C ILE A 31 -16.39 -23.61 -2.22
N ALA A 32 -15.69 -23.45 -1.09
CA ALA A 32 -14.72 -22.37 -0.93
C ALA A 32 -13.57 -22.47 -1.96
N GLU A 33 -13.04 -23.68 -2.17
CA GLU A 33 -12.01 -23.96 -3.19
C GLU A 33 -12.53 -23.74 -4.61
N ALA A 34 -13.76 -24.19 -4.91
CA ALA A 34 -14.38 -23.98 -6.22
C ALA A 34 -14.50 -22.49 -6.55
N VAL A 35 -14.95 -21.66 -5.61
CA VAL A 35 -15.07 -20.20 -5.81
C VAL A 35 -13.70 -19.57 -6.08
N THR A 36 -12.69 -19.86 -5.25
CA THR A 36 -11.36 -19.27 -5.40
C THR A 36 -10.66 -19.71 -6.68
N THR A 37 -10.74 -21.01 -7.02
CA THR A 37 -10.13 -21.57 -8.22
C THR A 37 -10.81 -21.04 -9.48
N SER A 38 -12.14 -20.93 -9.47
CA SER A 38 -12.90 -20.33 -10.58
C SER A 38 -12.54 -18.86 -10.80
N GLY A 39 -12.33 -18.09 -9.72
CA GLY A 39 -11.86 -16.71 -9.81
C GLY A 39 -10.46 -16.61 -10.45
N GLN A 40 -9.53 -17.47 -10.02
CA GLN A 40 -8.18 -17.53 -10.61
C GLN A 40 -8.20 -17.92 -12.10
N LEU A 41 -9.06 -18.87 -12.48
CA LEU A 41 -9.25 -19.23 -13.88
C LEU A 41 -9.81 -18.03 -14.67
N SER A 42 -10.87 -17.40 -14.15
CA SER A 42 -11.56 -16.30 -14.82
C SER A 42 -10.64 -15.10 -15.09
N ILE A 43 -9.79 -14.74 -14.13
CA ILE A 43 -8.89 -13.59 -14.29
C ILE A 43 -7.75 -13.89 -15.27
N LYS A 44 -7.16 -15.10 -15.23
CA LYS A 44 -6.14 -15.53 -16.19
C LYS A 44 -6.71 -15.71 -17.60
N TRP A 45 -7.96 -16.11 -17.70
CA TRP A 45 -8.66 -16.25 -18.97
C TRP A 45 -8.81 -14.90 -19.65
N ILE A 46 -9.28 -13.89 -18.92
CA ILE A 46 -9.48 -12.57 -19.51
C ILE A 46 -8.18 -11.83 -19.79
N GLU A 47 -7.16 -12.01 -18.94
CA GLU A 47 -5.81 -11.51 -19.17
C GLU A 47 -5.28 -11.95 -20.54
N LYS A 48 -5.37 -13.24 -20.84
CA LYS A 48 -4.95 -13.81 -22.14
C LYS A 48 -5.76 -13.25 -23.31
N GLU A 49 -7.08 -13.14 -23.15
CA GLU A 49 -7.93 -12.62 -24.23
C GLU A 49 -7.64 -11.14 -24.52
N ILE A 50 -7.40 -10.33 -23.48
CA ILE A 50 -7.05 -8.91 -23.64
C ILE A 50 -5.71 -8.79 -24.36
N ASN A 51 -4.68 -9.52 -23.93
CA ASN A 51 -3.38 -9.50 -24.61
C ASN A 51 -3.52 -9.95 -26.07
N ARG A 52 -4.25 -11.03 -26.34
CA ARG A 52 -4.51 -11.51 -27.71
C ARG A 52 -5.16 -10.43 -28.56
N TYR A 53 -6.26 -9.83 -28.08
CA TYR A 53 -7.01 -8.80 -28.81
C TYR A 53 -6.14 -7.57 -29.10
N LEU A 54 -5.40 -7.08 -28.12
CA LEU A 54 -4.56 -5.89 -28.31
C LEU A 54 -3.39 -6.16 -29.26
N ASN A 55 -2.76 -7.33 -29.21
CA ASN A 55 -1.75 -7.72 -30.19
C ASN A 55 -2.33 -7.84 -31.62
N GLU A 56 -3.54 -8.39 -31.77
CA GLU A 56 -4.23 -8.48 -33.07
C GLU A 56 -4.55 -7.09 -33.67
N VAL A 57 -4.94 -6.13 -32.82
CA VAL A 57 -5.32 -4.77 -33.22
C VAL A 57 -4.09 -3.91 -33.50
N LEU A 58 -3.12 -3.91 -32.59
CA LEU A 58 -1.95 -3.01 -32.64
C LEU A 58 -0.82 -3.56 -33.49
N LYS A 59 -0.77 -4.88 -33.70
CA LYS A 59 0.24 -5.58 -34.51
C LYS A 59 1.67 -5.08 -34.22
N PRO A 60 2.11 -5.12 -32.95
CA PRO A 60 3.48 -4.78 -32.62
C PRO A 60 4.46 -5.72 -33.36
N GLU A 61 5.70 -5.26 -33.56
CA GLU A 61 6.75 -6.06 -34.22
C GLU A 61 6.99 -7.40 -33.51
N GLU A 62 6.88 -7.40 -32.18
CA GLU A 62 6.94 -8.57 -31.32
C GLU A 62 5.71 -8.62 -30.42
N GLU A 63 5.26 -9.82 -30.05
CA GLU A 63 4.12 -10.01 -29.14
C GLU A 63 4.41 -9.35 -27.78
N LYS A 64 3.48 -8.52 -27.30
CA LYS A 64 3.61 -7.76 -26.06
C LYS A 64 2.56 -8.16 -25.03
N ASP A 65 2.94 -8.11 -23.76
CA ASP A 65 1.99 -8.15 -22.64
C ASP A 65 1.45 -6.75 -22.36
N TYR A 66 0.21 -6.50 -22.79
CA TYR A 66 -0.50 -5.26 -22.49
C TYR A 66 -1.09 -5.25 -21.09
N VAL A 67 -1.46 -6.42 -20.56
CA VAL A 67 -1.86 -6.55 -19.15
C VAL A 67 -0.60 -6.57 -18.27
N VAL A 68 -0.32 -5.46 -17.59
CA VAL A 68 0.90 -5.26 -16.79
C VAL A 68 0.77 -5.75 -15.36
N ALA A 69 -0.46 -5.89 -14.87
CA ALA A 69 -0.72 -6.42 -13.53
C ALA A 69 -2.10 -7.05 -13.43
N VAL A 70 -2.23 -8.00 -12.52
CA VAL A 70 -3.48 -8.66 -12.14
C VAL A 70 -3.59 -8.68 -10.62
N ASP A 71 -4.70 -8.16 -10.07
CA ASP A 71 -4.98 -8.16 -8.64
C ASP A 71 -6.38 -8.72 -8.34
N THR A 72 -6.41 -10.01 -7.97
CA THR A 72 -7.60 -10.79 -7.60
C THR A 72 -8.70 -10.85 -8.67
N ASP A 73 -9.40 -9.76 -8.91
CA ASP A 73 -10.54 -9.60 -9.81
C ASP A 73 -10.35 -8.46 -10.84
N SER A 74 -9.20 -7.79 -10.78
CA SER A 74 -8.90 -6.60 -11.60
C SER A 74 -7.68 -6.85 -12.49
N VAL A 75 -7.72 -6.32 -13.71
CA VAL A 75 -6.59 -6.28 -14.65
C VAL A 75 -6.16 -4.84 -14.90
N TYR A 76 -4.86 -4.61 -15.06
CA TYR A 76 -4.29 -3.30 -15.39
C TYR A 76 -3.68 -3.37 -16.77
N ILE A 77 -4.15 -2.52 -17.68
CA ILE A 77 -3.84 -2.59 -19.10
C ILE A 77 -3.03 -1.34 -19.49
N CYS A 78 -1.85 -1.55 -20.06
CA CYS A 78 -1.05 -0.49 -20.66
C CYS A 78 -1.62 -0.16 -22.04
N MET A 79 -2.13 1.06 -22.21
CA MET A 79 -2.73 1.54 -23.45
C MET A 79 -1.80 2.47 -24.25
N ASP A 80 -0.53 2.58 -23.87
CA ASP A 80 0.44 3.52 -24.44
C ASP A 80 0.57 3.36 -25.97
N ASP A 81 0.72 2.14 -26.47
CA ASP A 81 0.84 1.87 -27.90
C ASP A 81 -0.41 2.31 -28.68
N LEU A 82 -1.60 2.08 -28.11
CA LEU A 82 -2.86 2.52 -28.70
C LEU A 82 -2.95 4.04 -28.75
N VAL A 83 -2.61 4.71 -27.64
CA VAL A 83 -2.62 6.17 -27.56
C VAL A 83 -1.63 6.77 -28.55
N LYS A 84 -0.41 6.25 -28.63
CA LYS A 84 0.62 6.69 -29.58
C LYS A 84 0.20 6.50 -31.04
N THR A 85 -0.51 5.41 -31.34
CA THR A 85 -1.02 5.15 -32.69
C THR A 85 -2.01 6.22 -33.14
N VAL A 86 -2.81 6.77 -32.22
CA VAL A 86 -3.87 7.76 -32.52
C VAL A 86 -3.38 9.20 -32.40
N TYR A 87 -2.58 9.50 -31.38
CA TYR A 87 -2.17 10.86 -31.01
C TYR A 87 -0.69 11.16 -31.28
N GLY A 88 0.12 10.16 -31.63
CA GLY A 88 1.58 10.30 -31.74
C GLY A 88 2.27 10.39 -30.38
N ASP A 89 3.55 10.78 -30.39
CA ASP A 89 4.37 10.87 -29.17
C ASP A 89 4.12 12.14 -28.35
N THR A 90 3.57 13.19 -28.96
CA THR A 90 3.29 14.46 -28.29
C THR A 90 1.80 14.61 -28.02
N ILE A 91 1.43 14.55 -26.75
CA ILE A 91 0.03 14.66 -26.31
C ILE A 91 -0.20 16.05 -25.74
N ASP A 92 -0.89 16.90 -26.50
CA ASP A 92 -1.18 18.29 -26.10
C ASP A 92 -2.26 18.39 -25.02
N ASP A 93 -3.25 17.49 -25.05
CA ASP A 93 -4.40 17.50 -24.14
C ASP A 93 -4.72 16.10 -23.63
N LYS A 94 -4.34 15.83 -22.37
CA LYS A 94 -4.60 14.56 -21.71
C LYS A 94 -6.09 14.25 -21.57
N ASN A 95 -6.97 15.25 -21.47
CA ASN A 95 -8.42 14.99 -21.33
C ASN A 95 -9.00 14.33 -22.58
N LYS A 96 -8.53 14.71 -23.78
CA LYS A 96 -8.94 14.04 -25.03
C LYS A 96 -8.54 12.58 -25.06
N VAL A 97 -7.35 12.27 -24.53
CA VAL A 97 -6.89 10.88 -24.41
C VAL A 97 -7.78 10.11 -23.43
N VAL A 98 -8.13 10.71 -22.28
CA VAL A 98 -9.03 10.08 -21.31
C VAL A 98 -10.41 9.82 -21.93
N ASP A 99 -11.00 10.79 -22.62
CA ASP A 99 -12.30 10.62 -23.30
C ASP A 99 -12.25 9.53 -24.39
N PHE A 100 -11.15 9.49 -25.14
CA PHE A 100 -10.90 8.45 -26.13
C PHE A 100 -10.80 7.06 -25.48
N LEU A 101 -10.01 6.92 -24.42
CA LEU A 101 -9.84 5.65 -23.71
C LEU A 101 -11.13 5.20 -23.04
N ASP A 102 -11.95 6.12 -22.52
CA ASP A 102 -13.26 5.82 -21.97
C ASP A 102 -14.19 5.22 -23.03
N LYS A 103 -14.20 5.82 -24.22
CA LYS A 103 -14.95 5.31 -25.37
C LYS A 103 -14.44 3.95 -25.85
N VAL A 104 -13.12 3.77 -25.96
CA VAL A 104 -12.52 2.48 -26.33
C VAL A 104 -12.90 1.40 -25.32
N CYS A 105 -12.83 1.71 -24.02
CA CYS A 105 -13.20 0.77 -22.98
C CYS A 105 -14.66 0.33 -23.09
N SER A 106 -15.59 1.29 -23.13
CA SER A 106 -17.02 1.01 -23.15
C SER A 106 -17.51 0.40 -24.47
N GLU A 107 -16.98 0.82 -25.63
CA GLU A 107 -17.47 0.38 -26.92
C GLU A 107 -16.77 -0.85 -27.49
N GLN A 108 -15.52 -1.12 -27.08
CA GLN A 108 -14.71 -2.22 -27.64
C GLN A 108 -14.28 -3.21 -26.57
N MET A 109 -13.58 -2.75 -25.53
CA MET A 109 -13.01 -3.65 -24.51
C MET A 109 -14.09 -4.43 -23.78
N GLU A 110 -15.14 -3.76 -23.28
CA GLU A 110 -16.26 -4.43 -22.60
C GLU A 110 -16.93 -5.49 -23.50
N LYS A 111 -17.10 -5.21 -24.79
CA LYS A 111 -17.67 -6.20 -25.74
C LYS A 111 -16.78 -7.43 -25.91
N ILE A 112 -15.46 -7.27 -25.96
CA ILE A 112 -14.52 -8.39 -26.05
C ILE A 112 -14.52 -9.17 -24.74
N ILE A 113 -14.54 -8.48 -23.60
CA ILE A 113 -14.56 -9.10 -22.27
C ILE A 113 -15.84 -9.92 -22.07
N ASP A 114 -17.01 -9.37 -22.41
CA ASP A 114 -18.29 -10.06 -22.29
C ASP A 114 -18.33 -11.31 -23.18
N LYS A 115 -17.89 -11.21 -24.43
CA LYS A 115 -17.77 -12.36 -25.34
C LYS A 115 -16.81 -13.42 -24.80
N SER A 116 -15.69 -13.00 -24.20
CA SER A 116 -14.71 -13.90 -23.62
C SER A 116 -15.28 -14.68 -22.45
N TYR A 117 -15.99 -14.00 -21.55
CA TYR A 117 -16.62 -14.67 -20.43
C TYR A 117 -17.81 -15.53 -20.83
N GLN A 118 -18.51 -15.20 -21.92
CA GLN A 118 -19.51 -16.08 -22.51
C GLN A 118 -18.87 -17.39 -23.00
N LYS A 119 -17.74 -17.32 -23.71
CA LYS A 119 -16.98 -18.52 -24.11
C LYS A 119 -16.50 -19.32 -22.90
N LEU A 120 -16.04 -18.65 -21.84
CA LEU A 120 -15.64 -19.33 -20.60
C LEU A 120 -16.82 -20.05 -19.96
N ALA A 121 -17.99 -19.41 -19.89
CA ALA A 121 -19.21 -19.99 -19.36
C ALA A 121 -19.62 -21.25 -20.14
N GLU A 122 -19.54 -21.20 -21.47
CA GLU A 122 -19.77 -22.38 -22.33
C GLU A 122 -18.74 -23.49 -22.10
N TYR A 123 -17.45 -23.13 -22.00
CA TYR A 123 -16.35 -24.07 -21.77
C TYR A 123 -16.50 -24.85 -20.45
N VAL A 124 -16.90 -24.17 -19.37
CA VAL A 124 -17.10 -24.80 -18.06
C VAL A 124 -18.54 -25.30 -17.85
N ASN A 125 -19.41 -25.14 -18.84
CA ASN A 125 -20.84 -25.44 -18.77
C ASN A 125 -21.51 -24.80 -17.53
N ALA A 126 -21.24 -23.50 -17.32
CA ALA A 126 -21.80 -22.74 -16.21
C ALA A 126 -23.33 -22.62 -16.33
N TYR A 127 -24.02 -22.61 -15.18
CA TYR A 127 -25.47 -22.39 -15.13
C TYR A 127 -25.89 -21.07 -15.79
N ASP A 128 -25.11 -20.01 -15.55
CA ASP A 128 -25.31 -18.70 -16.16
C ASP A 128 -23.99 -17.91 -16.20
N GLN A 129 -23.86 -17.01 -17.18
CA GLN A 129 -22.73 -16.09 -17.30
C GLN A 129 -22.98 -14.89 -16.37
N LYS A 130 -22.17 -14.77 -15.30
CA LYS A 130 -22.27 -13.69 -14.30
C LYS A 130 -20.99 -12.88 -14.12
N MET A 131 -19.97 -13.12 -14.94
CA MET A 131 -18.72 -12.37 -14.89
C MET A 131 -18.88 -11.06 -15.67
N VAL A 132 -19.06 -9.96 -14.95
CA VAL A 132 -19.20 -8.62 -15.54
C VAL A 132 -18.00 -7.78 -15.10
N MET A 133 -17.19 -7.37 -16.06
CA MET A 133 -16.00 -6.56 -15.82
C MET A 133 -16.14 -5.24 -16.58
N LYS A 134 -15.93 -4.13 -15.87
CA LYS A 134 -16.06 -2.77 -16.40
C LYS A 134 -14.78 -2.00 -16.17
N ARG A 135 -14.60 -0.94 -16.94
CA ARG A 135 -13.50 0.01 -16.74
C ARG A 135 -13.63 0.66 -15.37
N GLU A 136 -12.58 0.58 -14.55
CA GLU A 136 -12.56 1.20 -13.22
C GLU A 136 -11.81 2.53 -13.20
N ASN A 137 -10.58 2.58 -13.71
CA ASN A 137 -9.74 3.78 -13.64
C ASN A 137 -9.04 4.05 -14.97
N ILE A 138 -8.87 5.32 -15.32
CA ILE A 138 -7.95 5.79 -16.38
C ILE A 138 -6.86 6.63 -15.71
N ALA A 139 -5.60 6.24 -15.91
CA ALA A 139 -4.43 6.89 -15.36
C ALA A 139 -3.39 7.13 -16.45
N ASP A 140 -2.65 8.23 -16.37
CA ASP A 140 -1.57 8.53 -17.31
C ASP A 140 -0.24 7.89 -16.91
N LYS A 141 -0.05 7.63 -15.62
CA LYS A 141 1.13 6.99 -15.05
C LYS A 141 0.74 6.07 -13.92
N ALA A 142 1.47 4.96 -13.83
CA ALA A 142 1.33 4.01 -12.75
C ALA A 142 2.66 3.32 -12.46
N LEU A 143 2.85 2.95 -11.19
CA LEU A 143 4.08 2.35 -10.68
C LEU A 143 3.72 1.16 -9.80
N TRP A 144 4.34 0.00 -10.04
CA TRP A 144 4.26 -1.18 -9.19
C TRP A 144 5.61 -1.44 -8.54
N THR A 145 5.61 -1.62 -7.22
CA THR A 145 6.81 -2.08 -6.48
C THR A 145 6.75 -3.58 -6.18
N ALA A 146 5.54 -4.12 -6.05
CA ALA A 146 5.26 -5.54 -5.92
C ALA A 146 3.76 -5.81 -6.14
N LYS A 147 3.36 -7.09 -6.06
CA LYS A 147 1.95 -7.47 -6.02
C LYS A 147 1.22 -6.76 -4.87
N LYS A 148 0.05 -6.19 -5.14
CA LYS A 148 -0.76 -5.37 -4.21
C LYS A 148 -0.05 -4.11 -3.70
N ARG A 149 1.01 -3.63 -4.37
CA ARG A 149 1.79 -2.46 -3.98
C ARG A 149 2.03 -1.55 -5.18
N TYR A 150 1.13 -0.58 -5.38
CA TYR A 150 1.18 0.32 -6.53
C TYR A 150 0.66 1.74 -6.24
N ILE A 151 1.00 2.64 -7.15
CA ILE A 151 0.59 4.05 -7.18
C ILE A 151 0.11 4.34 -8.60
N MET A 152 -1.07 4.96 -8.76
CA MET A 152 -1.61 5.39 -10.06
C MET A 152 -2.02 6.86 -10.00
N ASN A 153 -1.72 7.61 -11.05
CA ASN A 153 -2.15 9.00 -11.21
C ASN A 153 -3.45 9.05 -12.03
N VAL A 154 -4.58 8.94 -11.34
CA VAL A 154 -5.91 8.68 -11.93
C VAL A 154 -6.59 9.97 -12.36
N TYR A 155 -7.09 10.03 -13.59
CA TYR A 155 -7.88 11.16 -14.12
C TYR A 155 -9.38 10.88 -14.06
N ASP A 156 -9.78 9.63 -14.29
CA ASP A 156 -11.17 9.20 -14.30
C ASP A 156 -11.32 7.92 -13.48
N ALA A 157 -12.26 7.92 -12.54
CA ALA A 157 -12.58 6.76 -11.71
C ALA A 157 -14.08 6.47 -11.77
N GLU A 158 -14.43 5.32 -12.32
CA GLU A 158 -15.82 4.85 -12.46
C GLU A 158 -16.75 5.86 -13.16
N GLY A 159 -16.22 6.64 -14.12
CA GLY A 159 -16.96 7.69 -14.84
C GLY A 159 -16.98 9.04 -14.13
N VAL A 160 -16.29 9.18 -13.00
CA VAL A 160 -16.07 10.46 -12.31
C VAL A 160 -14.75 11.06 -12.78
N ARG A 161 -14.84 12.11 -13.60
CA ARG A 161 -13.69 12.90 -14.05
C ARG A 161 -13.21 13.84 -12.95
N TYR A 162 -11.92 13.78 -12.63
CA TYR A 162 -11.30 14.73 -11.71
C TYR A 162 -10.80 15.99 -12.44
N GLU A 163 -10.92 17.15 -11.78
CA GLU A 163 -10.32 18.41 -12.27
C GLU A 163 -8.78 18.36 -12.27
N LYS A 164 -8.22 17.70 -11.26
CA LYS A 164 -6.79 17.40 -11.13
C LYS A 164 -6.64 15.92 -10.83
N PRO A 165 -5.66 15.23 -11.45
CA PRO A 165 -5.51 13.80 -11.25
C PRO A 165 -5.25 13.49 -9.77
N GLN A 166 -5.81 12.38 -9.30
CA GLN A 166 -5.71 11.93 -7.92
C GLN A 166 -4.86 10.67 -7.82
N LEU A 167 -3.95 10.66 -6.85
CA LEU A 167 -3.12 9.51 -6.57
C LEU A 167 -3.94 8.39 -5.91
N LYS A 168 -4.15 7.28 -6.63
CA LYS A 168 -4.64 6.03 -6.06
C LYS A 168 -3.44 5.22 -5.58
N VAL A 169 -3.32 5.05 -4.26
CA VAL A 169 -2.21 4.34 -3.63
C VAL A 169 -2.71 3.09 -2.93
N MET A 170 -2.13 1.94 -3.27
CA MET A 170 -2.53 0.65 -2.72
C MET A 170 -1.33 -0.08 -2.14
N GLY A 171 -1.45 -0.48 -0.87
CA GLY A 171 -0.47 -1.32 -0.15
C GLY A 171 0.89 -0.70 0.16
N ILE A 172 1.17 0.52 -0.32
CA ILE A 172 2.36 1.31 0.01
C ILE A 172 2.25 1.88 1.44
N GLU A 173 3.39 2.13 2.08
CA GLU A 173 3.49 2.55 3.48
C GLU A 173 2.69 3.81 3.82
N SER A 174 2.47 4.72 2.87
CA SER A 174 1.69 5.95 3.08
C SER A 174 0.23 5.69 3.51
N VAL A 175 -0.34 4.55 3.13
CA VAL A 175 -1.73 4.17 3.49
C VAL A 175 -1.79 3.13 4.61
N ARG A 176 -0.65 2.62 5.06
CA ARG A 176 -0.60 1.63 6.15
C ARG A 176 -0.87 2.30 7.49
N SER A 177 -1.70 1.67 8.30
CA SER A 177 -1.99 2.16 9.67
C SER A 177 -0.78 2.13 10.59
N SER A 178 0.29 1.43 10.21
CA SER A 178 1.52 1.26 10.99
C SER A 178 2.61 2.30 10.73
N THR A 179 2.39 3.21 9.79
CA THR A 179 3.34 4.27 9.44
C THR A 179 3.05 5.52 10.28
N PRO A 180 4.06 6.22 10.81
CA PRO A 180 3.85 7.49 11.51
C PRO A 180 3.11 8.50 10.64
N ALA A 181 2.23 9.31 11.24
CA ALA A 181 1.35 10.21 10.49
C ALA A 181 2.15 11.27 9.71
N ALA A 182 3.21 11.83 10.32
CA ALA A 182 4.10 12.78 9.67
C ALA A 182 4.73 12.23 8.38
N CYS A 183 5.09 10.94 8.37
CA CYS A 183 5.69 10.30 7.21
C CYS A 183 4.69 10.09 6.07
N LYS A 184 3.42 9.77 6.37
CA LYS A 184 2.41 9.44 5.34
C LYS A 184 2.19 10.56 4.33
N GLU A 185 2.01 11.78 4.82
CA GLU A 185 1.76 12.94 3.96
C GLU A 185 3.01 13.28 3.14
N LYS A 186 4.20 13.17 3.74
CA LYS A 186 5.45 13.42 3.03
C LYS A 186 5.73 12.38 1.95
N MET A 187 5.39 11.11 2.18
CA MET A 187 5.48 10.06 1.17
C MET A 187 4.59 10.36 -0.05
N LYS A 188 3.35 10.84 0.18
CA LYS A 188 2.46 11.26 -0.92
C LYS A 188 3.05 12.40 -1.75
N GLY A 189 3.76 13.32 -1.10
CA GLY A 189 4.52 14.38 -1.77
C GLY A 189 5.55 13.80 -2.75
N ILE A 190 6.35 12.81 -2.32
CA ILE A 190 7.31 12.11 -3.18
C ILE A 190 6.59 11.42 -4.34
N PHE A 191 5.44 10.80 -4.12
CA PHE A 191 4.69 10.16 -5.21
C PHE A 191 4.25 11.17 -6.26
N ASN A 192 3.82 12.37 -5.85
CA ASN A 192 3.49 13.42 -6.79
C ASN A 192 4.72 13.87 -7.60
N ILE A 193 5.91 13.91 -6.98
CA ILE A 193 7.17 14.21 -7.66
C ILE A 193 7.51 13.09 -8.65
N ILE A 194 7.39 11.81 -8.27
CA ILE A 194 7.62 10.69 -9.19
C ILE A 194 6.70 10.78 -10.42
N MET A 195 5.46 11.24 -10.24
CA MET A 195 4.53 11.37 -11.36
C MET A 195 4.82 12.59 -12.24
N ASN A 196 5.39 13.68 -11.71
CA ASN A 196 5.37 14.99 -12.38
C ASN A 196 6.70 15.78 -12.37
N GLY A 197 7.75 15.28 -11.72
CA GLY A 197 9.03 15.97 -11.52
C GLY A 197 10.23 15.05 -11.75
N THR A 198 11.35 15.38 -11.12
CA THR A 198 12.65 14.73 -11.32
C THR A 198 13.17 14.00 -10.08
N GLU A 199 14.22 13.18 -10.25
CA GLU A 199 14.94 12.55 -9.14
C GLU A 199 15.51 13.61 -8.19
N GLU A 200 16.09 14.69 -8.72
CA GLU A 200 16.66 15.78 -7.94
C GLU A 200 15.60 16.48 -7.08
N ASP A 201 14.40 16.72 -7.63
CA ASP A 201 13.27 17.26 -6.86
C ASP A 201 12.92 16.36 -5.68
N ALA A 202 12.95 15.04 -5.88
CA ALA A 202 12.63 14.07 -4.86
C ALA A 202 13.71 14.02 -3.77
N ILE A 203 15.00 14.02 -4.14
CA ILE A 203 16.13 14.06 -3.20
C ILE A 203 16.07 15.35 -2.37
N ASN A 204 15.92 16.51 -3.01
CA ASN A 204 15.78 17.81 -2.34
C ASN A 204 14.59 17.84 -1.38
N TYR A 205 13.49 17.18 -1.75
CA TYR A 205 12.31 17.07 -0.90
C TYR A 205 12.55 16.16 0.32
N ILE A 206 13.27 15.05 0.14
CA ILE A 206 13.68 14.15 1.23
C ILE A 206 14.59 14.89 2.22
N ASP A 207 15.57 15.64 1.74
CA ASP A 207 16.52 16.37 2.58
C ASP A 207 15.84 17.45 3.42
N LYS A 208 14.94 18.24 2.81
CA LYS A 208 14.10 19.20 3.55
C LYS A 208 13.27 18.53 4.62
N PHE A 209 12.67 17.38 4.31
CA PHE A 209 11.88 16.64 5.30
C PHE A 209 12.76 16.04 6.40
N ARG A 210 14.00 15.62 6.12
CA ARG A 210 14.92 15.12 7.15
C ARG A 210 15.18 16.18 8.22
N GLU A 211 15.37 17.43 7.82
CA GLU A 211 15.54 18.55 8.76
C GLU A 211 14.26 18.87 9.53
N GLU A 212 13.10 18.90 8.86
CA GLU A 212 11.80 19.07 9.51
C GLU A 212 11.52 17.93 10.53
N PHE A 213 11.82 16.69 10.17
CA PHE A 213 11.56 15.50 10.98
C PHE A 213 12.24 15.56 12.34
N ARG A 214 13.45 16.13 12.40
CA ARG A 214 14.22 16.33 13.65
C ARG A 214 13.56 17.32 14.61
N THR A 215 12.69 18.19 14.11
CA THR A 215 11.97 19.20 14.91
C THR A 215 10.60 18.72 15.40
N LEU A 216 10.10 17.59 14.86
CA LEU A 216 8.80 17.05 15.22
C LEU A 216 8.79 16.54 16.66
N LYS A 217 7.59 16.49 17.25
CA LYS A 217 7.40 15.85 18.55
C LYS A 217 7.65 14.35 18.42
N ALA A 218 8.22 13.78 19.47
CA ALA A 218 8.53 12.35 19.52
C ALA A 218 7.29 11.50 19.17
N GLU A 219 6.13 11.81 19.74
CA GLU A 219 4.88 11.07 19.56
C GLU A 219 4.38 11.02 18.10
N ASP A 220 4.75 12.01 17.29
CA ASP A 220 4.31 12.14 15.89
C ASP A 220 5.14 11.27 14.94
N ILE A 221 6.36 10.92 15.37
CA ILE A 221 7.28 10.08 14.61
C ILE A 221 7.30 8.62 15.08
N PHE A 222 6.62 8.28 16.18
CA PHE A 222 6.55 6.90 16.68
C PHE A 222 5.69 6.01 15.79
N PHE A 223 6.08 4.74 15.65
CA PHE A 223 5.39 3.76 14.84
C PHE A 223 4.12 3.24 15.53
N PRO A 224 2.93 3.49 14.97
CA PRO A 224 1.69 2.93 15.51
C PRO A 224 1.62 1.40 15.32
N ARG A 225 1.27 0.67 16.39
CA ARG A 225 1.06 -0.79 16.38
C ARG A 225 -0.01 -1.21 17.38
N SER A 226 -0.73 -2.28 17.08
CA SER A 226 -1.52 -2.99 18.10
C SER A 226 -0.64 -3.98 18.83
N VAL A 227 -0.73 -4.02 20.15
CA VAL A 227 0.04 -4.97 20.97
C VAL A 227 -0.83 -6.16 21.35
N ARG A 228 -0.30 -7.38 21.19
CA ARG A 228 -0.92 -8.63 21.63
C ARG A 228 0.15 -9.58 22.17
N GLY A 229 -0.21 -10.35 23.18
CA GLY A 229 0.67 -11.34 23.80
C GLY A 229 1.59 -10.78 24.87
N ILE A 230 1.26 -9.65 25.52
CA ILE A 230 2.06 -9.08 26.62
C ILE A 230 2.34 -10.14 27.68
N LYS A 231 1.31 -10.90 28.11
CA LYS A 231 1.48 -11.99 29.08
C LYS A 231 2.35 -13.13 28.55
N LYS A 232 2.21 -13.48 27.27
CA LYS A 232 2.97 -14.56 26.62
C LYS A 232 4.46 -14.24 26.54
N TYR A 233 4.80 -12.98 26.30
CA TYR A 233 6.17 -12.53 26.09
C TYR A 233 6.84 -12.00 27.36
N HIS A 234 6.10 -11.85 28.46
CA HIS A 234 6.63 -11.41 29.75
C HIS A 234 7.46 -12.52 30.43
N ASP A 235 8.59 -12.12 31.01
CA ASP A 235 9.43 -12.97 31.86
C ASP A 235 9.66 -12.29 33.21
N ALA A 236 9.53 -13.03 34.32
CA ALA A 236 9.64 -12.45 35.65
C ALA A 236 11.07 -12.03 36.02
N ALA A 237 12.10 -12.68 35.47
CA ALA A 237 13.50 -12.40 35.78
C ALA A 237 14.11 -11.37 34.82
N GLN A 238 13.79 -11.47 33.53
CA GLN A 238 14.39 -10.70 32.45
C GLN A 238 13.43 -9.65 31.84
N LEU A 239 12.24 -9.44 32.43
CA LEU A 239 11.13 -8.63 31.93
C LEU A 239 10.43 -9.20 30.68
N TYR A 240 11.18 -9.70 29.70
CA TYR A 240 10.63 -10.30 28.48
C TYR A 240 11.48 -11.48 27.99
N ILE A 241 10.87 -12.39 27.23
CA ILE A 241 11.56 -13.55 26.64
C ILE A 241 12.37 -13.18 25.39
N LYS A 242 13.41 -13.97 25.08
CA LYS A 242 14.16 -13.84 23.81
C LYS A 242 13.23 -14.03 22.61
N GLY A 243 13.39 -13.18 21.59
CA GLY A 243 12.52 -13.20 20.39
C GLY A 243 11.20 -12.43 20.53
N SER A 244 10.96 -11.75 21.66
CA SER A 244 9.78 -10.90 21.82
C SER A 244 9.70 -9.80 20.74
N PRO A 245 8.53 -9.56 20.13
CA PRO A 245 8.37 -8.48 19.16
C PRO A 245 8.73 -7.12 19.75
N ILE A 246 9.37 -6.26 18.96
CA ILE A 246 9.93 -4.98 19.43
C ILE A 246 8.91 -4.08 20.14
N HIS A 247 7.70 -3.97 19.58
CA HIS A 247 6.62 -3.16 20.16
C HIS A 247 6.06 -3.77 21.46
N VAL A 248 6.10 -5.10 21.61
CA VAL A 248 5.73 -5.79 22.87
C VAL A 248 6.79 -5.53 23.95
N LYS A 249 8.08 -5.59 23.60
CA LYS A 249 9.17 -5.21 24.51
C LYS A 249 9.00 -3.79 25.01
N GLY A 250 8.78 -2.84 24.09
CA GLY A 250 8.53 -1.44 24.44
C GLY A 250 7.35 -1.26 25.40
N ALA A 251 6.28 -2.04 25.24
CA ALA A 251 5.12 -2.01 26.14
C ALA A 251 5.43 -2.55 27.54
N LEU A 252 6.18 -3.64 27.63
CA LEU A 252 6.61 -4.22 28.92
C LEU A 252 7.55 -3.27 29.67
N ILE A 253 8.47 -2.64 28.94
CA ILE A 253 9.38 -1.61 29.46
C ILE A 253 8.59 -0.40 29.99
N TYR A 254 7.64 0.12 29.22
CA TYR A 254 6.79 1.22 29.65
C TYR A 254 6.05 0.90 30.96
N ASN A 255 5.42 -0.28 31.04
CA ASN A 255 4.70 -0.70 32.25
C ASN A 255 5.63 -0.85 33.47
N LYS A 256 6.85 -1.38 33.25
CA LYS A 256 7.88 -1.45 34.29
C LYS A 256 8.29 -0.05 34.76
N LEU A 257 8.58 0.87 33.85
CA LEU A 257 8.98 2.24 34.17
C LEU A 257 7.91 2.99 34.97
N LEU A 258 6.63 2.81 34.63
CA LEU A 258 5.53 3.38 35.42
C LEU A 258 5.53 2.85 36.86
N LYS A 259 5.78 1.55 37.04
CA LYS A 259 5.86 0.95 38.38
C LYS A 259 7.06 1.45 39.16
N ASP A 260 8.24 1.42 38.54
CA ASP A 260 9.52 1.78 39.17
C ASP A 260 9.53 3.27 39.58
N LYS A 261 8.95 4.15 38.77
CA LYS A 261 8.81 5.59 39.06
C LYS A 261 7.56 5.97 39.84
N LYS A 262 6.74 4.99 40.27
CA LYS A 262 5.48 5.19 41.03
C LYS A 262 4.45 6.08 40.30
N LEU A 263 4.36 5.94 38.98
CA LEU A 263 3.50 6.73 38.09
C LEU A 263 2.20 6.02 37.67
N LEU A 264 1.89 4.86 38.27
CA LEU A 264 0.71 4.05 37.94
C LEU A 264 -0.63 4.77 38.17
N ASN A 265 -0.67 5.80 39.02
CA ASN A 265 -1.86 6.62 39.27
C ASN A 265 -2.00 7.77 38.27
N SER A 266 -0.91 8.16 37.60
CA SER A 266 -0.87 9.30 36.68
C SER A 266 -1.03 8.88 35.22
N TYR A 267 -0.55 7.69 34.87
CA TYR A 267 -0.59 7.19 33.50
C TYR A 267 -1.16 5.76 33.43
N PRO A 268 -1.99 5.47 32.41
CA PRO A 268 -2.50 4.13 32.20
C PRO A 268 -1.37 3.18 31.78
N THR A 269 -1.47 1.93 32.25
CA THR A 269 -0.63 0.83 31.78
C THR A 269 -1.11 0.31 30.43
N ILE A 270 -0.18 -0.18 29.61
CA ILE A 270 -0.47 -0.81 28.33
C ILE A 270 -1.00 -2.23 28.55
N LYS A 271 -2.12 -2.56 27.91
CA LYS A 271 -2.81 -3.86 27.99
C LYS A 271 -2.87 -4.56 26.63
N ASP A 272 -3.11 -5.87 26.66
CA ASP A 272 -3.31 -6.67 25.46
C ASP A 272 -4.52 -6.17 24.65
N GLY A 273 -4.33 -6.00 23.34
CA GLY A 273 -5.34 -5.50 22.42
C GLY A 273 -5.30 -3.99 22.19
N GLU A 274 -4.54 -3.24 22.98
CA GLU A 274 -4.44 -1.78 22.83
C GLU A 274 -3.60 -1.37 21.61
N LYS A 275 -3.90 -0.17 21.10
CA LYS A 275 -3.05 0.51 20.13
C LYS A 275 -2.02 1.34 20.87
N ILE A 276 -0.77 1.15 20.53
CA ILE A 276 0.39 1.86 21.06
C ILE A 276 1.15 2.54 19.91
N LYS A 277 2.07 3.40 20.27
CA LYS A 277 3.14 3.86 19.38
C LYS A 277 4.48 3.47 19.98
N PHE A 278 5.43 3.00 19.17
CA PHE A 278 6.77 2.64 19.65
C PHE A 278 7.87 3.41 18.94
N ALA A 279 9.02 3.53 19.60
CA ALA A 279 10.17 4.26 19.10
C ALA A 279 11.48 3.55 19.41
N TYR A 280 12.48 3.78 18.57
CA TYR A 280 13.86 3.41 18.85
C TYR A 280 14.53 4.41 19.81
N LEU A 281 15.40 3.90 20.67
CA LEU A 281 16.20 4.67 21.63
C LEU A 281 17.70 4.53 21.33
N LYS A 282 18.44 5.63 21.44
CA LYS A 282 19.91 5.68 21.39
C LYS A 282 20.51 5.05 22.64
N LYS A 283 21.69 4.46 22.53
CA LYS A 283 22.46 3.91 23.67
C LYS A 283 23.69 4.78 23.97
N PRO A 284 24.06 4.97 25.25
CA PRO A 284 23.35 4.54 26.47
C PRO A 284 22.11 5.40 26.76
N ASN A 285 21.13 4.84 27.48
CA ASN A 285 19.94 5.57 27.96
C ASN A 285 19.48 5.03 29.33
N PRO A 286 18.63 5.78 30.08
CA PRO A 286 18.19 5.40 31.43
C PRO A 286 17.41 4.09 31.53
N VAL A 287 16.87 3.60 30.42
CA VAL A 287 16.05 2.38 30.37
C VAL A 287 16.92 1.13 30.18
N GLY A 288 18.12 1.28 29.61
CA GLY A 288 19.02 0.16 29.31
C GLY A 288 18.60 -0.69 28.11
N ASP A 289 17.66 -0.22 27.28
CA ASP A 289 17.17 -0.94 26.09
C ASP A 289 17.20 -0.04 24.85
N THR A 290 16.72 -0.53 23.71
CA THR A 290 16.70 0.13 22.40
C THR A 290 15.30 0.58 21.97
N VAL A 291 14.29 0.36 22.81
CA VAL A 291 12.89 0.61 22.45
C VAL A 291 12.07 1.10 23.64
N ILE A 292 11.10 1.97 23.35
CA ILE A 292 10.00 2.32 24.25
C ILE A 292 8.68 2.26 23.48
N ALA A 293 7.58 1.96 24.17
CA ALA A 293 6.24 2.15 23.64
C ALA A 293 5.43 3.08 24.54
N ILE A 294 4.43 3.74 23.98
CA ILE A 294 3.51 4.64 24.66
C ILE A 294 2.09 4.42 24.14
N LEU A 295 1.09 4.85 24.91
CA LEU A 295 -0.29 4.91 24.41
C LEU A 295 -0.49 6.15 23.53
N ASN A 296 -0.33 7.32 24.14
CA ASN A 296 -0.54 8.61 23.46
C ASN A 296 0.64 9.56 23.64
N THR A 297 1.09 9.75 24.88
CA THR A 297 2.12 10.74 25.26
C THR A 297 3.28 10.04 25.95
N LEU A 298 4.50 10.51 25.70
CA LEU A 298 5.69 10.06 26.43
C LEU A 298 5.75 10.78 27.80
N PRO A 299 5.68 10.07 28.94
CA PRO A 299 5.83 10.70 30.25
C PRO A 299 7.17 11.43 30.38
N GLU A 300 7.15 12.71 30.72
CA GLU A 300 8.37 13.51 30.87
C GLU A 300 9.28 12.96 31.98
N GLU A 301 8.68 12.37 33.01
CA GLU A 301 9.35 11.75 34.15
C GLU A 301 10.21 10.56 33.75
N PHE A 302 10.03 10.01 32.55
CA PHE A 302 10.90 8.98 32.01
C PHE A 302 12.28 9.52 31.63
N GLY A 303 12.40 10.82 31.34
CA GLY A 303 13.66 11.44 30.91
C GLY A 303 14.18 10.88 29.60
N LEU A 304 13.29 10.41 28.71
CA LEU A 304 13.65 9.69 27.48
C LEU A 304 13.72 10.56 26.22
N LYS A 305 13.28 11.83 26.31
CA LYS A 305 13.10 12.71 25.14
C LYS A 305 14.38 12.88 24.32
N GLU A 306 15.52 13.06 24.98
CA GLU A 306 16.84 13.23 24.33
C GLU A 306 17.42 11.92 23.80
N TYR A 307 16.89 10.79 24.26
CA TYR A 307 17.35 9.46 23.87
C TYR A 307 16.53 8.87 22.71
N ILE A 308 15.50 9.56 22.20
CA ILE A 308 14.78 9.13 21.02
C ILE A 308 15.71 9.15 19.81
N ASP A 309 15.79 8.03 19.08
CA ASP A 309 16.64 7.91 17.91
C ASP A 309 15.95 8.42 16.64
N TYR A 310 15.94 9.74 16.45
CA TYR A 310 15.32 10.38 15.28
C TYR A 310 15.93 9.88 13.96
N ASP A 311 17.24 9.65 13.89
CA ASP A 311 17.89 9.23 12.66
C ASP A 311 17.45 7.79 12.29
N LEU A 312 17.46 6.86 13.24
CA LEU A 312 16.97 5.50 12.99
C LEU A 312 15.46 5.46 12.72
N GLN A 313 14.67 6.29 13.40
CA GLN A 313 13.24 6.43 13.14
C GLN A 313 13.00 6.93 11.71
N PHE A 314 13.72 7.94 11.25
CA PHE A 314 13.61 8.45 9.88
C PHE A 314 14.00 7.40 8.86
N GLN A 315 15.12 6.71 9.09
CA GLN A 315 15.60 5.64 8.21
C GLN A 315 14.55 4.55 8.02
N LYS A 316 14.00 4.02 9.13
CA LYS A 316 13.04 2.92 9.13
C LYS A 316 11.63 3.32 8.68
N SER A 317 11.20 4.54 9.04
CA SER A 317 9.81 4.98 8.79
C SER A 317 9.63 5.64 7.44
N PHE A 318 10.70 6.13 6.82
CA PHE A 318 10.62 6.96 5.62
C PHE A 318 11.60 6.51 4.53
N ILE A 319 12.91 6.50 4.80
CA ILE A 319 13.92 6.20 3.76
C ILE A 319 13.78 4.79 3.21
N GLU A 320 13.71 3.76 4.06
CA GLU A 320 13.55 2.37 3.59
C GLU A 320 12.29 2.19 2.72
N PRO A 321 11.10 2.67 3.12
CA PRO A 321 9.93 2.67 2.25
C PRO A 321 10.11 3.45 0.94
N MET A 322 10.71 4.64 0.98
CA MET A 322 10.86 5.48 -0.22
C MET A 322 11.92 4.95 -1.17
N SER A 323 13.00 4.34 -0.66
CA SER A 323 14.00 3.64 -1.47
C SER A 323 13.36 2.52 -2.29
N SER A 324 12.44 1.75 -1.71
CA SER A 324 11.70 0.73 -2.46
C SER A 324 10.80 1.32 -3.56
N VAL A 325 10.21 2.50 -3.35
CA VAL A 325 9.32 3.14 -4.32
C VAL A 325 10.12 3.83 -5.43
N MET A 326 11.10 4.66 -5.05
CA MET A 326 11.98 5.38 -5.97
C MET A 326 12.85 4.42 -6.79
N GLY A 327 13.34 3.35 -6.17
CA GLY A 327 14.10 2.31 -6.89
C GLY A 327 13.28 1.62 -8.00
N ALA A 328 11.95 1.57 -7.88
CA ALA A 328 11.10 1.00 -8.94
C ALA A 328 10.99 1.89 -10.19
N VAL A 329 11.38 3.17 -10.10
CA VAL A 329 11.56 4.07 -11.25
C VAL A 329 13.04 4.34 -11.57
N GLY A 330 13.96 3.60 -10.93
CA GLY A 330 15.41 3.76 -11.12
C GLY A 330 16.01 4.96 -10.38
N TRP A 331 15.32 5.53 -9.39
CA TRP A 331 15.78 6.70 -8.63
C TRP A 331 16.35 6.32 -7.26
N ASN A 332 17.17 7.21 -6.71
CA ASN A 332 17.84 7.08 -5.41
C ASN A 332 17.28 8.09 -4.40
N THR A 333 17.37 7.75 -3.11
CA THR A 333 16.90 8.62 -2.01
C THR A 333 17.91 9.65 -1.55
N GLU A 334 19.12 9.61 -2.10
CA GLU A 334 20.23 10.50 -1.79
C GLU A 334 21.13 10.63 -3.02
N HIS A 335 21.87 11.74 -3.09
CA HIS A 335 22.82 11.96 -4.17
C HIS A 335 23.96 10.95 -4.08
N ILE A 336 24.15 10.15 -5.12
CA ILE A 336 25.30 9.25 -5.24
C ILE A 336 26.37 10.02 -6.01
N SER A 337 27.49 10.33 -5.35
CA SER A 337 28.59 11.01 -6.03
C SER A 337 29.09 10.17 -7.21
N THR A 338 29.14 10.77 -8.39
CA THR A 338 29.68 10.17 -9.60
C THR A 338 31.10 10.65 -9.86
N LEU A 339 31.82 9.96 -10.75
CA LEU A 339 33.14 10.40 -11.21
C LEU A 339 33.08 11.77 -11.92
N GLU A 340 31.93 12.16 -12.46
CA GLU A 340 31.71 13.44 -13.14
C GLU A 340 31.68 14.60 -12.15
N ASP A 341 31.18 14.37 -10.93
CA ASP A 341 31.23 15.37 -9.83
C ASP A 341 32.67 15.72 -9.42
N PHE A 342 33.64 14.86 -9.75
CA PHE A 342 35.07 15.13 -9.55
C PHE A 342 35.66 16.06 -10.61
N PHE A 343 35.00 16.23 -11.77
CA PHE A 343 35.49 17.00 -12.90
C PHE A 343 34.67 18.27 -13.20
N GLY A 344 33.52 18.46 -12.55
CA GLY A 344 32.78 19.74 -12.49
C GLY A 344 31.62 19.85 -13.45
#